data_AF-A0A0U5IPN5-F1
#
_entry.id   AF-A0A0U5IPN5-F1
#
_cell.length_a   1.000
_cell.length_b   1.000
_cell.length_c   1.000
_cell.angle_alpha   90.00
_cell.angle_beta   90.00
_cell.angle_gamma   90.00
#
_symmetry.space_group_name_H-M   'P 1'
#
loop_
_entity.id
_entity.type
_entity.pdbx_description
1 polymer ?
#
loop_
_entity_poly.entity_id
_entity_poly.type
_entity_poly.pdbx_seq_one_letter_code
_entity_poly.pdbx_strand_id
1 'polypeptide(L)'
;MSTSGREPEGPASTQLERFVRETLGCTCPDEVFEQVEIGEGSPLPDGGRVRRIAIGGRLLIYLVDGVPVDAVDRDIRGWTLSGRIDRDGAGMNRFRLVIGLDGLSCSDADRIKGAFAAACDEGDDRMHLHLVEPDSIRILHLRRQSESD
;
A
#
# COMPACT_ATOMS: atom_id res chain seq x y z
N MET A 1 -10.91 7.21 -31.02
CA MET A 1 -10.38 5.85 -30.79
C MET A 1 -8.93 5.99 -30.40
N SER A 2 -8.63 5.91 -29.11
CA SER A 2 -7.26 5.95 -28.60
C SER A 2 -7.14 4.86 -27.54
N THR A 3 -6.65 3.70 -27.96
CA THR A 3 -6.19 2.63 -27.07
C THR A 3 -4.78 3.00 -26.62
N SER A 4 -4.65 3.73 -25.52
CA SER A 4 -3.35 3.99 -24.91
C SER A 4 -3.01 2.89 -23.91
N GLY A 5 -2.01 2.08 -24.29
CA GLY A 5 -0.96 1.58 -23.41
C GLY A 5 -1.35 0.54 -22.37
N ARG A 6 -1.36 -0.73 -22.78
CA ARG A 6 -1.16 -1.89 -21.91
C ARG A 6 0.34 -2.03 -21.64
N GLU A 7 0.79 -1.96 -20.39
CA GLU A 7 1.96 -2.70 -19.83
C GLU A 7 1.76 -2.78 -18.29
N PRO A 8 1.98 -3.97 -17.66
CA PRO A 8 3.36 -4.37 -17.38
C PRO A 8 3.61 -5.89 -17.49
N GLU A 9 4.36 -6.31 -18.50
CA GLU A 9 5.09 -7.58 -18.46
C GLU A 9 6.56 -7.26 -18.11
N GLY A 10 6.86 -7.16 -16.81
CA GLY A 10 8.21 -6.91 -16.31
C GLY A 10 8.38 -7.41 -14.87
N PRO A 11 9.63 -7.57 -14.38
CA PRO A 11 9.93 -8.19 -13.07
C PRO A 11 9.30 -7.49 -11.85
N ALA A 12 8.84 -6.25 -12.02
CA ALA A 12 8.11 -5.50 -11.00
C ALA A 12 6.71 -6.09 -10.72
N SER A 13 6.04 -6.68 -11.71
CA SER A 13 4.74 -7.34 -11.49
C SER A 13 4.91 -8.60 -10.65
N THR A 14 5.95 -9.42 -10.90
CA THR A 14 6.25 -10.62 -10.12
C THR A 14 6.61 -10.32 -8.66
N GLN A 15 7.36 -9.25 -8.41
CA GLN A 15 7.70 -8.85 -7.03
C GLN A 15 6.50 -8.29 -6.27
N LEU A 16 5.66 -7.48 -6.95
CA LEU A 16 4.41 -7.00 -6.38
C LEU A 16 3.44 -8.15 -6.11
N GLU A 17 3.32 -9.09 -7.04
CA GLU A 17 2.48 -10.28 -6.89
C GLU A 17 2.92 -11.10 -5.69
N ARG A 18 4.22 -11.42 -5.60
CA ARG A 18 4.80 -12.12 -4.45
C ARG A 18 4.53 -11.38 -3.15
N PHE A 19 4.74 -10.07 -3.12
CA PHE A 19 4.45 -9.26 -1.92
C PHE A 19 2.97 -9.33 -1.54
N VAL A 20 2.06 -9.17 -2.50
CA VAL A 20 0.61 -9.20 -2.25
C VAL A 20 0.16 -10.57 -1.78
N ARG A 21 0.64 -11.66 -2.39
CA ARG A 21 0.23 -13.03 -2.08
C ARG A 21 0.90 -13.56 -0.81
N GLU A 22 2.22 -13.44 -0.72
CA GLU A 22 3.00 -14.05 0.36
C GLU A 22 3.10 -13.15 1.60
N THR A 23 3.29 -11.83 1.43
CA THR A 23 3.43 -10.91 2.57
C THR A 23 2.07 -10.42 3.08
N LEU A 24 1.18 -10.03 2.17
CA LEU A 24 -0.14 -9.53 2.56
C LEU A 24 -1.21 -10.64 2.64
N GLY A 25 -0.91 -11.88 2.26
CA GLY A 25 -1.86 -13.01 2.32
C GLY A 25 -3.07 -12.86 1.40
N CYS A 26 -2.93 -12.15 0.27
CA CYS A 26 -4.03 -12.00 -0.69
C CYS A 26 -4.12 -13.21 -1.62
N THR A 27 -5.34 -13.69 -1.90
CA THR A 27 -5.60 -14.75 -2.89
C THR A 27 -6.05 -14.20 -4.25
N CYS A 28 -5.56 -13.00 -4.59
CA CYS A 28 -5.84 -12.34 -5.86
C CYS A 28 -5.45 -13.26 -7.04
N PRO A 29 -6.32 -13.46 -8.04
CA PRO A 29 -5.99 -14.28 -9.21
C PRO A 29 -5.01 -13.53 -10.14
N ASP A 30 -4.35 -14.22 -11.08
CA ASP A 30 -3.26 -13.63 -11.87
C ASP A 30 -3.71 -12.42 -12.68
N GLU A 31 -4.92 -12.47 -13.24
CA GLU A 31 -5.45 -11.44 -14.15
C GLU A 31 -5.58 -10.05 -13.51
N VAL A 32 -5.65 -9.94 -12.17
CA VAL A 32 -5.70 -8.62 -11.52
C VAL A 32 -4.35 -7.90 -11.59
N PHE A 33 -3.24 -8.63 -11.74
CA PHE A 33 -1.91 -8.06 -11.84
C PHE A 33 -1.55 -7.62 -13.26
N GLU A 34 -2.38 -7.93 -14.26
CA GLU A 34 -2.24 -7.38 -15.62
C GLU A 34 -2.51 -5.87 -15.68
N GLN A 35 -3.19 -5.32 -14.67
CA GLN A 35 -3.53 -3.91 -14.57
C GLN A 35 -3.05 -3.36 -13.22
N VAL A 36 -1.88 -2.73 -13.23
CA VAL A 36 -1.30 -2.12 -12.03
C VAL A 36 -1.05 -0.65 -12.29
N GLU A 37 -1.63 0.20 -11.46
CA GLU A 37 -1.38 1.64 -11.47
C GLU A 37 -0.64 2.02 -10.18
N ILE A 38 0.51 2.68 -10.34
CA ILE A 38 1.31 3.18 -9.21
C ILE A 38 1.32 4.71 -9.27
N GLY A 39 0.78 5.33 -8.23
CA GLY A 39 0.86 6.77 -8.01
C GLY A 39 1.79 7.06 -6.83
N GLU A 40 2.77 7.93 -7.05
CA GLU A 40 3.54 8.51 -5.95
C GLU A 40 2.70 9.61 -5.29
N GLY A 41 2.49 9.49 -3.98
CA GLY A 41 1.90 10.55 -3.17
C GLY A 41 2.90 11.66 -2.89
N SER A 42 2.42 12.76 -2.30
CA SER A 42 3.30 13.82 -1.83
C SER A 42 4.27 13.29 -0.76
N PRO A 43 5.51 13.82 -0.72
CA PRO A 43 6.42 13.56 0.39
C PRO A 43 5.74 13.87 1.73
N LEU A 44 5.98 13.00 2.71
CA LEU A 44 5.50 13.23 4.07
C LEU A 44 6.45 14.19 4.80
N PRO A 45 5.95 14.98 5.78
CA PRO A 45 6.76 15.95 6.51
C PRO A 45 8.02 15.36 7.16
N ASP A 46 7.97 14.10 7.60
CA ASP A 46 9.06 13.42 8.29
C ASP A 46 10.06 12.72 7.33
N GLY A 47 10.02 13.06 6.03
CA GLY A 47 10.91 12.47 5.01
C GLY A 47 10.43 11.12 4.47
N GLY A 48 9.28 10.63 4.94
CA GLY A 48 8.64 9.44 4.41
C GLY A 48 7.89 9.68 3.10
N ARG A 49 7.32 8.62 2.54
CA ARG A 49 6.50 8.66 1.33
C ARG A 49 5.28 7.77 1.48
N VAL A 50 4.21 8.14 0.77
CA VAL A 50 3.04 7.30 0.57
C VAL A 50 2.96 6.96 -0.90
N ARG A 51 2.89 5.68 -1.23
CA ARG A 51 2.62 5.20 -2.58
C ARG A 51 1.23 4.59 -2.65
N ARG A 52 0.49 4.95 -3.69
CA ARG A 52 -0.81 4.39 -4.00
C ARG A 52 -0.64 3.35 -5.10
N ILE A 53 -1.00 2.11 -4.82
CA ILE A 53 -0.94 1.01 -5.78
C ILE A 53 -2.35 0.46 -5.98
N ALA A 54 -2.89 0.59 -7.18
CA ALA A 54 -4.18 0.02 -7.55
C ALA A 54 -3.96 -1.20 -8.44
N ILE A 55 -4.58 -2.33 -8.07
CA ILE A 55 -4.38 -3.63 -8.73
C ILE A 55 -5.74 -4.15 -9.22
N GLY A 56 -5.85 -4.27 -10.55
CA GLY A 56 -6.98 -4.85 -11.26
C GLY A 56 -8.34 -4.23 -10.95
N GLY A 57 -8.36 -2.96 -10.53
CA GLY A 57 -9.58 -2.28 -10.06
C GLY A 57 -10.21 -2.90 -8.80
N ARG A 58 -9.51 -3.80 -8.09
CA ARG A 58 -10.05 -4.56 -6.97
C ARG A 58 -9.35 -4.29 -5.64
N LEU A 59 -8.03 -4.13 -5.67
CA LEU A 59 -7.22 -3.94 -4.47
C LEU A 59 -6.52 -2.59 -4.53
N LEU A 60 -6.77 -1.78 -3.51
CA LEU A 60 -6.02 -0.55 -3.24
C LEU A 60 -5.00 -0.82 -2.13
N ILE A 61 -3.76 -0.43 -2.36
CA ILE A 61 -2.70 -0.45 -1.34
C ILE A 61 -2.20 0.97 -1.15
N TYR A 62 -2.20 1.43 0.10
CA TYR A 62 -1.36 2.55 0.51
C TYR A 62 -0.13 1.99 1.17
N LEU A 63 1.04 2.30 0.60
CA LEU A 63 2.32 1.86 1.09
C LEU A 63 3.07 3.05 1.66
N VAL A 64 3.20 3.06 2.99
CA VAL A 64 3.86 4.11 3.76
C VAL A 64 5.21 3.60 4.23
N ASP A 65 6.26 4.38 3.98
CA ASP A 65 7.61 4.00 4.40
C ASP A 65 8.50 5.22 4.68
N GLY A 66 9.65 4.96 5.30
CA GLY A 66 10.61 6.00 5.66
C GLY A 66 10.11 6.97 6.73
N VAL A 67 9.10 6.57 7.52
CA VAL A 67 8.52 7.36 8.60
C VAL A 67 8.90 6.80 9.96
N PRO A 68 9.11 7.65 10.99
CA PRO A 68 9.23 7.18 12.36
C PRO A 68 7.87 6.71 12.90
N VAL A 69 7.90 5.86 13.94
CA VAL A 69 6.71 5.33 14.62
C VAL A 69 5.75 6.44 15.08
N ASP A 70 6.29 7.54 15.60
CA ASP A 70 5.48 8.66 16.09
C ASP A 70 4.73 9.40 14.96
N ALA A 71 5.31 9.45 13.76
CA ALA A 71 4.62 10.01 12.59
C ALA A 71 3.46 9.12 12.15
N VAL A 72 3.63 7.79 12.25
CA VAL A 72 2.56 6.84 11.94
C VAL A 72 1.38 7.03 12.90
N ASP A 73 1.63 7.09 14.20
CA ASP A 73 0.55 7.27 15.18
C ASP A 73 -0.25 8.55 14.95
N ARG A 74 0.45 9.63 14.58
CA ARG A 74 -0.17 10.92 14.26
C ARG A 74 -1.02 10.86 12.99
N ASP A 75 -0.54 10.22 11.93
CA ASP A 75 -1.10 10.37 10.58
C ASP A 75 -1.96 9.18 10.11
N ILE A 76 -1.92 8.04 10.81
CA ILE A 76 -2.61 6.81 10.39
C ILE A 76 -4.12 7.00 10.20
N ARG A 77 -4.75 7.84 11.03
CA ARG A 77 -6.18 8.18 10.86
C ARG A 77 -6.44 8.82 9.50
N GLY A 78 -5.58 9.76 9.10
CA GLY A 78 -5.66 10.43 7.81
C GLY A 78 -5.49 9.44 6.65
N TRP A 79 -4.46 8.59 6.68
CA TRP A 79 -4.24 7.58 5.64
C TRP A 79 -5.38 6.57 5.54
N THR A 80 -5.96 6.18 6.68
CA THR A 80 -7.10 5.26 6.74
C THR A 80 -8.33 5.87 6.06
N LEU A 81 -8.67 7.12 6.41
CA LEU A 81 -9.81 7.82 5.82
C LEU A 81 -9.60 8.10 4.32
N SER A 82 -8.42 8.58 3.93
CA SER A 82 -8.09 8.80 2.51
C SER A 82 -8.14 7.50 1.71
N GLY A 83 -7.57 6.41 2.24
CA GLY A 83 -7.60 5.11 1.56
C GLY A 83 -9.01 4.56 1.40
N ARG A 84 -9.89 4.78 2.38
CA ARG A 84 -11.30 4.47 2.26
C ARG A 84 -12.00 5.26 1.17
N ILE A 85 -11.85 6.59 1.17
CA ILE A 85 -12.45 7.49 0.18
C ILE A 85 -12.02 7.08 -1.22
N ASP A 86 -10.72 6.83 -1.42
CA ASP A 86 -10.17 6.40 -2.70
C ASP A 86 -10.69 5.04 -3.13
N ARG A 87 -10.74 4.06 -2.21
CA ARG A 87 -11.27 2.72 -2.49
C ARG A 87 -12.72 2.81 -2.94
N ASP A 88 -13.57 3.47 -2.15
CA ASP A 88 -15.00 3.55 -2.40
C ASP A 88 -15.30 4.38 -3.66
N GLY A 89 -14.59 5.50 -3.85
CA GLY A 89 -14.72 6.36 -5.04
C GLY A 89 -14.29 5.69 -6.34
N ALA A 90 -13.31 4.79 -6.28
CA ALA A 90 -12.87 3.99 -7.42
C ALA A 90 -13.61 2.65 -7.57
N GLY A 91 -14.60 2.36 -6.71
CA GLY A 91 -15.36 1.10 -6.74
C GLY A 91 -14.52 -0.15 -6.43
N MET A 92 -13.40 0.00 -5.71
CA MET A 92 -12.50 -1.09 -5.38
C MET A 92 -13.04 -1.95 -4.23
N ASN A 93 -12.67 -3.24 -4.22
CA ASN A 93 -13.18 -4.20 -3.25
C ASN A 93 -12.48 -4.13 -1.90
N ARG A 94 -11.16 -3.93 -1.87
CA ARG A 94 -10.37 -3.96 -0.63
C ARG A 94 -9.35 -2.84 -0.59
N PHE A 95 -9.13 -2.32 0.60
CA PHE A 95 -8.05 -1.40 0.92
C PHE A 95 -7.10 -2.04 1.92
N ARG A 96 -5.80 -1.91 1.65
CA ARG A 96 -4.73 -2.35 2.55
C ARG A 96 -3.81 -1.18 2.83
N LEU A 97 -3.74 -0.77 4.10
CA LEU A 97 -2.71 0.14 4.58
C LEU A 97 -1.49 -0.69 4.99
N VAL A 98 -0.37 -0.46 4.33
CA VAL A 98 0.90 -1.15 4.58
C VAL A 98 1.89 -0.13 5.09
N ILE A 99 2.51 -0.39 6.23
CA ILE A 99 3.46 0.52 6.87
C ILE A 99 4.77 -0.23 7.15
N GLY A 100 5.86 0.26 6.57
CA GLY A 100 7.21 -0.24 6.82
C GLY A 100 7.83 0.41 8.05
N LEU A 101 7.95 -0.34 9.15
CA LEU A 101 8.51 0.14 10.43
C LEU A 101 9.62 -0.79 10.92
N ASP A 102 10.74 -0.21 11.33
CA ASP A 102 11.87 -0.93 11.94
C ASP A 102 11.75 -0.93 13.47
N GLY A 103 12.19 -2.00 14.13
CA GLY A 103 12.31 -2.08 15.58
C GLY A 103 11.00 -1.87 16.37
N LEU A 104 9.84 -2.19 15.78
CA LEU A 104 8.54 -1.89 16.37
C LEU A 104 8.30 -2.68 17.68
N SER A 105 8.05 -1.96 18.78
CA SER A 105 7.66 -2.59 20.05
C SER A 105 6.24 -3.14 20.00
N CYS A 106 5.91 -4.12 20.85
CA CYS A 106 4.53 -4.63 20.96
C CYS A 106 3.53 -3.52 21.31
N SER A 107 3.90 -2.62 22.23
CA SER A 107 3.07 -1.49 22.64
C SER A 107 2.80 -0.51 21.50
N ASP A 108 3.80 -0.23 20.66
CA ASP A 108 3.62 0.63 19.49
C ASP A 108 2.73 -0.03 18.45
N ALA A 109 2.94 -1.31 18.19
CA ALA A 109 2.10 -2.08 17.27
C ALA A 109 0.62 -2.06 17.69
N ASP A 110 0.35 -2.26 18.99
CA ASP A 110 -1.02 -2.26 19.51
C ASP A 110 -1.66 -0.87 19.49
N ARG A 111 -0.90 0.18 19.79
CA ARG A 111 -1.35 1.58 19.65
C ARG A 111 -1.74 1.89 18.20
N ILE A 112 -0.88 1.55 17.24
CA ILE A 112 -1.12 1.79 15.81
C ILE A 112 -2.35 1.01 15.33
N LYS A 113 -2.46 -0.29 15.69
CA LYS A 113 -3.65 -1.10 15.37
C LYS A 113 -4.93 -0.51 15.96
N GLY A 114 -4.87 -0.01 17.20
CA GLY A 114 -6.00 0.66 17.85
C GLY A 114 -6.41 1.94 17.12
N ALA A 115 -5.44 2.76 16.71
CA ALA A 115 -5.71 3.98 15.96
C ALA A 115 -6.32 3.70 14.57
N PHE A 116 -5.84 2.66 13.88
CA PHE A 116 -6.42 2.18 12.63
C PHE A 116 -7.86 1.68 12.82
N ALA A 117 -8.08 0.80 13.80
CA ALA A 117 -9.40 0.25 14.07
C ALA A 117 -10.42 1.34 14.44
N ALA A 118 -10.00 2.34 15.23
CA ALA A 118 -10.84 3.48 15.60
C ALA A 118 -11.14 4.45 14.44
N ALA A 119 -10.44 4.33 13.32
CA ALA A 119 -10.68 5.12 12.11
C ALA A 119 -11.49 4.34 11.05
N CYS A 120 -11.65 3.03 11.22
CA CYS A 120 -12.51 2.20 10.37
C CYS A 120 -13.97 2.32 10.84
N ASP A 121 -14.90 2.22 9.88
CA ASP A 121 -16.31 2.08 10.24
C ASP A 121 -16.56 0.70 10.87
N GLU A 122 -17.52 0.66 11.79
CA GLU A 122 -17.97 -0.61 12.38
C GLU A 122 -18.41 -1.58 11.27
N GLY A 123 -17.72 -2.72 11.18
CA GLY A 123 -18.05 -3.80 10.25
C GLY A 123 -17.45 -3.68 8.84
N ASP A 124 -16.59 -2.68 8.54
CA ASP A 124 -15.89 -2.64 7.26
C ASP A 124 -14.72 -3.65 7.22
N ASP A 125 -15.04 -4.90 6.88
CA ASP A 125 -14.07 -6.00 6.74
C ASP A 125 -13.15 -5.87 5.51
N ARG A 126 -13.32 -4.81 4.71
CA ARG A 126 -12.58 -4.55 3.48
C ARG A 126 -11.34 -3.68 3.70
N MET A 127 -11.07 -3.22 4.93
CA MET A 127 -9.90 -2.41 5.30
C MET A 127 -8.95 -3.19 6.19
N HIS A 128 -7.74 -3.49 5.71
CA HIS A 128 -6.73 -4.21 6.51
C HIS A 128 -5.46 -3.38 6.73
N LEU A 129 -4.85 -3.53 7.90
CA LEU A 129 -3.56 -2.95 8.25
C LEU A 129 -2.47 -4.04 8.21
N HIS A 130 -1.36 -3.75 7.57
CA HIS A 130 -0.14 -4.56 7.61
C HIS A 130 1.02 -3.71 8.14
N LEU A 131 1.59 -4.12 9.27
CA LEU A 131 2.85 -3.60 9.78
C LEU A 131 3.93 -4.59 9.39
N VAL A 132 4.91 -4.14 8.61
CA VAL A 132 5.95 -4.99 8.03
C VAL A 132 7.32 -4.37 8.26
N GLU A 133 8.36 -5.19 8.24
CA GLU A 133 9.72 -4.67 8.24
C GLU A 133 10.01 -3.89 6.95
N PRO A 134 10.84 -2.83 6.99
CA PRO A 134 11.15 -2.04 5.81
C PRO A 134 11.76 -2.87 4.67
N ASP A 135 12.46 -3.95 4.98
CA ASP A 135 13.06 -4.81 3.96
C ASP A 135 12.01 -5.58 3.14
N SER A 136 10.84 -5.87 3.73
CA SER A 136 9.72 -6.50 3.01
C SER A 136 9.13 -5.60 1.93
N ILE A 137 9.27 -4.28 2.06
CA ILE A 137 8.75 -3.29 1.11
C ILE A 137 9.84 -2.76 0.18
N ARG A 138 11.13 -2.88 0.54
CA ARG A 138 12.27 -2.54 -0.33
C ARG A 138 12.21 -3.23 -1.68
N ILE A 139 11.69 -4.47 -1.70
CA ILE A 139 11.48 -5.21 -2.94
C ILE A 139 10.61 -4.41 -3.94
N LEU A 140 9.64 -3.66 -3.44
CA LEU A 140 8.77 -2.81 -4.26
C LEU A 140 9.43 -1.48 -4.68
N HIS A 141 10.65 -1.19 -4.23
CA HIS A 141 11.46 -0.06 -4.71
C HIS A 141 12.47 -0.47 -5.78
N LEU A 142 12.56 -1.76 -6.12
CA LEU A 142 13.49 -2.28 -7.12
C LEU A 142 13.00 -2.02 -8.56
N ARG A 143 12.84 -0.73 -8.93
CA ARG A 143 13.41 -0.07 -10.13
C ARG A 143 12.80 1.33 -10.38
N ARG A 144 13.65 2.35 -10.30
CA ARG A 144 14.03 3.20 -11.45
C ARG A 144 15.55 3.05 -11.62
N GLN A 145 16.01 2.06 -12.39
CA GLN A 145 17.29 2.15 -13.10
C GLN A 145 17.16 1.37 -14.43
N SER A 146 17.80 1.95 -15.45
CA SER A 146 17.66 1.76 -16.91
C SER A 146 16.46 2.54 -17.48
N GLU A 147 16.53 3.43 -18.47
CA GLU A 147 17.52 3.87 -19.49
C GLU A 147 16.80 5.06 -20.22
N SER A 148 17.36 6.11 -20.83
CA SER A 148 18.70 6.44 -21.33
C SER A 148 18.86 7.96 -21.55
N ASP A 149 20.12 8.32 -21.80
CA ASP A 149 20.66 9.39 -22.67
C ASP A 149 20.47 10.87 -22.29
#